data_AF-A0A222XDN9-F1
#
_entry.id   AF-A0A222XDN9-F1
#
_cell.length_a   1.000
_cell.length_b   1.000
_cell.length_c   1.000
_cell.angle_alpha   90.00
_cell.angle_beta   90.00
_cell.angle_gamma   90.00
#
_symmetry.space_group_name_H-M   'P 1'
#
loop_
_entity.id
_entity.type
_entity.pdbx_description
1 polymer ?
#
loop_
_entity_poly.entity_id
_entity_poly.type
_entity_poly.pdbx_seq_one_letter_code
_entity_poly.pdbx_strand_id
1 'polypeptide(L)'
;MEIGDYLTALRKRWWAVALLAVLGAGLGYVQASGATPLYRSTAKVWVSLAQGSDVTELVQGSTYTRNLVESYVQLTTVPLVLEPVIQDLGLTVTSRQLAAVVSAEAPMDSMIIEISATSRSATRAADIANAVAGQLATAVEQLTPTSAEGQATVKITLVGPATPAAAPFAPNTKLLVATGGAVGLGLGVLVALAWVRLDTRVRTTRDLPDGRVVLGEVPHDRAVTRDGPRSVLDQPRSALAEGYRRVRANLDFLDSTEPVRGFVVTSTLPGEGKSTVSVSLALALADTGRRVLLIDADLRRPNIANVLGIESAVGLTTILARRATLEQVTQQWRLENLHVLPSGPVPPNPTQLIDSAAFADLLAHAQEVYDMVIVDTSPLLAVSDGAVLARRTSGAILVARARKVSRRELAESLDELDALGADCLGVVLNGAQRRRRATSYGYMEPTGRRLAPPRRPRRRGGRPDVPVASAPSRHTHDETPDRAPVSPTRPPVEPAGPSLEMDRLSVEPTRQYVGSVRSPAAPDRERAAGPEETRAPVTTADATETTEPTRAPSSEPTPLPTPEPEPELEPEPTHARSSEPTGAPEPSRASTEGAHSRADA
;
A
#
# COMPACT_ATOMS: atom_id res chain seq x y z
N MET A 1 1.92 -9.81 13.04
CA MET A 1 1.19 -9.05 12.01
C MET A 1 -0.03 -9.84 11.61
N GLU A 2 -1.19 -9.20 11.53
CA GLU A 2 -2.43 -9.84 11.08
C GLU A 2 -2.50 -9.77 9.54
N ILE A 3 -3.25 -10.66 8.89
CA ILE A 3 -3.41 -10.66 7.42
C ILE A 3 -3.96 -9.31 6.91
N GLY A 4 -4.76 -8.63 7.74
CA GLY A 4 -5.28 -7.28 7.48
C GLY A 4 -4.21 -6.18 7.37
N ASP A 5 -3.04 -6.33 7.99
CA ASP A 5 -1.93 -5.37 7.87
C ASP A 5 -1.40 -5.33 6.43
N TYR A 6 -1.11 -6.51 5.87
CA TYR A 6 -0.59 -6.65 4.50
C TYR A 6 -1.60 -6.17 3.45
N LEU A 7 -2.88 -6.53 3.59
CA LEU A 7 -3.96 -6.04 2.72
C LEU A 7 -4.11 -4.51 2.80
N THR A 8 -3.99 -3.94 4.01
CA THR A 8 -4.07 -2.48 4.20
C THR A 8 -2.85 -1.77 3.60
N ALA A 9 -1.66 -2.34 3.70
CA ALA A 9 -0.45 -1.81 3.10
C ALA A 9 -0.50 -1.81 1.58
N LEU A 10 -0.88 -2.94 0.97
CA LEU A 10 -1.04 -3.08 -0.48
C LEU A 10 -2.08 -2.09 -1.00
N ARG A 11 -3.23 -1.96 -0.33
CA ARG A 11 -4.27 -0.98 -0.68
C ARG A 11 -3.82 0.49 -0.49
N LYS A 12 -2.93 0.79 0.45
CA LYS A 12 -2.39 2.14 0.66
C LYS A 12 -1.28 2.51 -0.34
N ARG A 13 -0.55 1.51 -0.85
CA ARG A 13 0.63 1.68 -1.73
C ARG A 13 0.45 1.09 -3.13
N TRP A 14 -0.79 0.82 -3.56
CA TRP A 14 -1.09 0.19 -4.85
C TRP A 14 -0.44 0.93 -6.04
N TRP A 15 -0.35 2.26 -5.96
CA TRP A 15 0.30 3.11 -6.94
C TRP A 15 1.79 2.78 -7.14
N ALA A 16 2.51 2.37 -6.08
CA ALA A 16 3.91 2.00 -6.17
C ALA A 16 4.10 0.62 -6.81
N VAL A 17 3.15 -0.29 -6.58
CA VAL A 17 3.10 -1.60 -7.27
C VAL A 17 2.81 -1.40 -8.76
N ALA A 18 1.84 -0.54 -9.10
CA ALA A 18 1.50 -0.20 -10.46
C ALA A 18 2.66 0.51 -11.19
N LEU A 19 3.33 1.46 -10.52
CA LEU A 19 4.50 2.16 -11.06
C LEU A 19 5.63 1.18 -11.43
N LEU A 20 5.98 0.25 -10.53
CA LEU A 20 7.03 -0.73 -10.76
C LEU A 20 6.64 -1.78 -11.82
N ALA A 21 5.37 -2.18 -11.89
CA ALA A 21 4.86 -3.02 -12.97
C ALA A 21 4.94 -2.33 -14.35
N VAL A 22 4.55 -1.05 -14.45
CA VAL A 22 4.67 -0.26 -15.69
C VAL A 22 6.13 -0.04 -16.07
N LEU A 23 7.01 0.24 -15.11
CA LEU A 23 8.45 0.43 -15.35
C LEU A 23 9.10 -0.88 -15.85
N GLY A 24 8.77 -2.03 -15.23
CA GLY A 24 9.23 -3.34 -15.69
C GLY A 24 8.71 -3.71 -17.09
N ALA A 25 7.44 -3.42 -17.38
CA ALA A 25 6.86 -3.59 -18.72
C ALA A 25 7.53 -2.68 -19.77
N GLY A 26 7.87 -1.44 -19.38
CA GLY A 26 8.62 -0.49 -20.21
C GLY A 26 10.04 -0.95 -20.51
N LEU A 27 10.76 -1.50 -19.53
CA LEU A 27 12.08 -2.11 -19.75
C LEU A 27 12.00 -3.30 -20.72
N GLY A 28 10.98 -4.16 -20.57
CA GLY A 28 10.72 -5.27 -21.50
C GLY A 28 10.42 -4.80 -22.93
N TYR A 29 9.69 -3.68 -23.08
CA TYR A 29 9.45 -3.05 -24.39
C TYR A 29 10.73 -2.47 -25.00
N VAL A 30 11.52 -1.72 -24.22
CA VAL A 30 12.80 -1.15 -24.69
C VAL A 30 13.75 -2.26 -25.13
N GLN A 31 13.92 -3.31 -24.33
CA GLN A 31 14.74 -4.48 -24.69
C GLN A 31 14.27 -5.15 -25.98
N ALA A 32 12.95 -5.32 -26.16
CA ALA A 32 12.39 -5.88 -27.39
C ALA A 32 12.63 -4.96 -28.61
N SER A 33 12.48 -3.64 -28.45
CA SER A 33 12.68 -2.66 -29.53
C SER A 33 14.14 -2.52 -29.99
N GLY A 34 15.11 -2.80 -29.12
CA GLY A 34 16.54 -2.78 -29.44
C GLY A 34 17.10 -4.05 -30.07
N ALA A 35 16.33 -5.15 -30.10
CA ALA A 35 16.78 -6.43 -30.64
C ALA A 35 16.45 -6.58 -32.13
N THR A 36 17.37 -7.13 -32.92
CA THR A 36 17.18 -7.30 -34.37
C THR A 36 16.04 -8.28 -34.68
N PRO A 37 15.07 -7.93 -35.55
CA PRO A 37 14.00 -8.83 -35.91
C PRO A 37 14.52 -10.06 -36.67
N LEU A 38 13.92 -11.22 -36.38
CA LEU A 38 14.15 -12.49 -37.05
C LEU A 38 12.84 -13.01 -37.63
N TYR A 39 12.88 -13.38 -38.90
CA TYR A 39 11.77 -13.93 -39.67
C TYR A 39 12.01 -15.43 -39.85
N ARG A 40 10.94 -16.23 -39.73
CA ARG A 40 10.95 -17.68 -40.01
C ARG A 40 9.98 -17.95 -41.15
N SER A 41 10.45 -18.60 -42.20
CA SER A 41 9.63 -19.04 -43.34
C SER A 41 9.73 -20.56 -43.45
N THR A 42 8.63 -21.22 -43.85
CA THR A 42 8.50 -22.69 -43.79
C THR A 42 8.00 -23.25 -45.12
N ALA A 43 8.77 -24.16 -45.71
CA ALA A 43 8.36 -24.96 -46.87
C ALA A 43 7.74 -26.29 -46.39
N LYS A 44 6.77 -26.82 -47.12
CA LYS A 44 6.06 -28.07 -46.80
C LYS A 44 6.21 -29.07 -47.95
N VAL A 45 6.76 -30.23 -47.63
CA VAL A 45 7.18 -31.23 -48.62
C VAL A 45 6.52 -32.57 -48.28
N TRP A 46 5.84 -33.18 -49.24
CA TRP A 46 5.15 -34.46 -49.09
C TRP A 46 6.06 -35.61 -49.53
N VAL A 47 6.11 -36.68 -48.73
CA VAL A 47 6.83 -37.93 -49.03
C VAL A 47 5.83 -39.00 -49.48
N SER A 48 6.01 -39.58 -50.67
CA SER A 48 5.17 -40.68 -51.18
C SER A 48 5.99 -41.86 -51.67
N LEU A 49 5.43 -43.07 -51.56
CA LEU A 49 6.00 -44.29 -52.15
C LEU A 49 5.49 -44.48 -53.59
N ALA A 50 6.35 -45.03 -54.45
CA ALA A 50 6.01 -45.42 -55.81
C ALA A 50 5.47 -46.86 -55.85
N GLN A 51 4.16 -46.99 -55.57
CA GLN A 51 3.32 -48.18 -55.73
C GLN A 51 3.49 -49.36 -54.75
N GLY A 52 2.58 -50.32 -54.90
CA GLY A 52 2.16 -51.37 -53.97
C GLY A 52 0.62 -51.41 -54.00
N SER A 53 0.02 -52.46 -54.59
CA SER A 53 -1.43 -52.50 -54.86
C SER A 53 -2.21 -53.44 -53.93
N ASP A 54 -1.53 -54.22 -53.09
CA ASP A 54 -2.16 -55.01 -52.05
C ASP A 54 -2.30 -54.22 -50.73
N VAL A 55 -3.37 -54.51 -49.98
CA VAL A 55 -3.67 -53.89 -48.69
C VAL A 55 -2.61 -54.24 -47.64
N THR A 56 -2.01 -55.44 -47.70
CA THR A 56 -0.94 -55.86 -46.77
C THR A 56 0.34 -55.06 -46.99
N GLU A 57 0.71 -54.85 -48.26
CA GLU A 57 1.85 -54.03 -48.67
C GLU A 57 1.65 -52.57 -48.26
N LEU A 58 0.46 -52.01 -48.47
CA LEU A 58 0.12 -50.64 -48.09
C LEU A 58 0.23 -50.40 -46.57
N VAL A 59 -0.20 -51.36 -45.74
CA VAL A 59 -0.08 -51.25 -44.27
C VAL A 59 1.39 -51.29 -43.83
N GLN A 60 2.20 -52.23 -44.35
CA GLN A 60 3.63 -52.30 -44.02
C GLN A 60 4.40 -51.06 -44.54
N GLY A 61 4.09 -50.62 -45.76
CA GLY A 61 4.59 -49.40 -46.36
C GLY A 61 4.29 -48.15 -45.51
N SER A 62 3.10 -48.05 -44.90
CA SER A 62 2.74 -46.92 -44.05
C SER A 62 3.63 -46.75 -42.79
N THR A 63 4.23 -47.84 -42.31
CA THR A 63 5.17 -47.82 -41.18
C THR A 63 6.59 -47.53 -41.67
N TYR A 64 6.98 -48.13 -42.81
CA TYR A 64 8.26 -47.86 -43.46
C TYR A 64 8.39 -46.37 -43.85
N THR A 65 7.37 -45.76 -44.45
CA THR A 65 7.35 -44.32 -44.79
C THR A 65 7.50 -43.42 -43.56
N ARG A 66 6.90 -43.77 -42.42
CA ARG A 66 7.05 -42.97 -41.18
C ARG A 66 8.50 -42.98 -40.68
N ASN A 67 9.15 -44.14 -40.65
CA ASN A 67 10.57 -44.26 -40.29
C ASN A 67 11.50 -43.53 -41.28
N LEU A 68 11.14 -43.52 -42.58
CA LEU A 68 11.85 -42.74 -43.60
C LEU A 68 11.68 -41.23 -43.41
N VAL A 69 10.47 -40.75 -43.09
CA VAL A 69 10.20 -39.33 -42.82
C VAL A 69 11.07 -38.80 -41.67
N GLU A 70 11.20 -39.54 -40.57
CA GLU A 70 12.10 -39.17 -39.46
C GLU A 70 13.57 -39.12 -39.90
N SER A 71 13.99 -40.05 -40.76
CA SER A 71 15.35 -40.12 -41.30
C SER A 71 15.65 -38.94 -42.25
N TYR A 72 14.70 -38.57 -43.11
CA TYR A 72 14.81 -37.46 -44.05
C TYR A 72 14.76 -36.09 -43.35
N VAL A 73 14.02 -35.95 -42.25
CA VAL A 73 14.08 -34.77 -41.37
C VAL A 73 15.51 -34.51 -40.93
N GLN A 74 16.25 -35.54 -40.48
CA GLN A 74 17.65 -35.38 -40.07
C GLN A 74 18.56 -34.94 -41.23
N LEU A 75 18.38 -35.51 -42.44
CA LEU A 75 19.19 -35.17 -43.62
C LEU A 75 19.17 -33.68 -44.00
N THR A 76 18.08 -32.96 -43.71
CA THR A 76 17.98 -31.50 -43.97
C THR A 76 19.08 -30.66 -43.30
N THR A 77 19.71 -31.18 -42.24
CA THR A 77 20.78 -30.50 -41.49
C THR A 77 22.19 -31.01 -41.82
N VAL A 78 22.30 -32.01 -42.70
CA VAL A 78 23.55 -32.67 -43.09
C VAL A 78 24.21 -31.91 -44.26
N PRO A 79 25.54 -31.80 -44.33
CA PRO A 79 26.23 -31.11 -45.44
C PRO A 79 25.85 -31.58 -46.85
N LEU A 80 25.39 -32.82 -47.02
CA LEU A 80 24.89 -33.34 -48.30
C LEU A 80 23.73 -32.50 -48.87
N VAL A 81 22.84 -31.98 -48.02
CA VAL A 81 21.74 -31.09 -48.42
C VAL A 81 22.14 -29.62 -48.30
N LEU A 82 22.93 -29.26 -47.28
CA LEU A 82 23.24 -27.86 -46.99
C LEU A 82 24.34 -27.24 -47.87
N GLU A 83 25.32 -28.00 -48.33
CA GLU A 83 26.43 -27.47 -49.14
C GLU A 83 25.97 -27.07 -50.56
N PRO A 84 25.09 -27.82 -51.26
CA PRO A 84 24.45 -27.34 -52.49
C PRO A 84 23.63 -26.06 -52.28
N VAL A 85 22.88 -25.94 -51.17
CA VAL A 85 22.11 -24.72 -50.85
C VAL A 85 23.01 -23.49 -50.63
N ILE A 86 24.20 -23.69 -50.05
CA ILE A 86 25.20 -22.63 -49.89
C ILE A 86 25.71 -22.14 -51.25
N GLN A 87 25.91 -23.06 -52.20
CA GLN A 87 26.38 -22.77 -53.55
C GLN A 87 25.28 -22.09 -54.38
N ASP A 88 24.07 -22.66 -54.43
CA ASP A 88 22.92 -22.13 -55.18
C ASP A 88 22.53 -20.71 -54.77
N LEU A 89 22.55 -20.42 -53.45
CA LEU A 89 22.16 -19.12 -52.90
C LEU A 89 23.35 -18.17 -52.64
N GLY A 90 24.58 -18.56 -53.03
CA GLY A 90 25.79 -17.76 -52.88
C GLY A 90 26.08 -17.33 -51.43
N LEU A 91 25.83 -18.21 -50.46
CA LEU A 91 25.90 -17.86 -49.03
C LEU A 91 27.35 -17.87 -48.52
N THR A 92 27.71 -16.85 -47.74
CA THR A 92 29.03 -16.73 -47.10
C THR A 92 29.11 -17.43 -45.73
N VAL A 93 28.32 -18.49 -45.52
CA VAL A 93 28.25 -19.24 -44.26
C VAL A 93 28.66 -20.70 -44.46
N THR A 94 29.21 -21.32 -43.42
CA THR A 94 29.48 -22.76 -43.42
C THR A 94 28.20 -23.59 -43.25
N SER A 95 28.20 -24.84 -43.71
CA SER A 95 27.09 -25.79 -43.52
C SER A 95 26.69 -25.95 -42.04
N ARG A 96 27.63 -25.89 -41.09
CA ARG A 96 27.33 -25.87 -39.64
C ARG A 96 26.57 -24.61 -39.19
N GLN A 97 26.87 -23.45 -39.76
CA GLN A 97 26.16 -22.20 -39.46
C GLN A 97 24.78 -22.17 -40.11
N LEU A 98 24.61 -22.78 -41.30
CA LEU A 98 23.31 -22.94 -41.94
C LEU A 98 22.42 -23.92 -41.17
N ALA A 99 22.97 -25.05 -40.71
CA ALA A 99 22.26 -26.01 -39.84
C ALA A 99 21.78 -25.40 -38.52
N ALA A 100 22.42 -24.33 -38.02
CA ALA A 100 21.99 -23.63 -36.81
C ALA A 100 20.80 -22.67 -37.02
N VAL A 101 20.39 -22.43 -38.28
CA VAL A 101 19.24 -21.56 -38.62
C VAL A 101 18.16 -22.26 -39.46
N VAL A 102 18.41 -23.50 -39.89
CA VAL A 102 17.47 -24.40 -40.56
C VAL A 102 16.99 -25.46 -39.56
N SER A 103 15.69 -25.73 -39.53
CA SER A 103 15.07 -26.74 -38.68
C SER A 103 13.94 -27.42 -39.45
N ALA A 104 14.01 -28.74 -39.60
CA ALA A 104 12.91 -29.54 -40.14
C ALA A 104 12.19 -30.31 -39.02
N GLU A 105 10.87 -30.38 -39.12
CA GLU A 105 10.00 -31.12 -38.20
C GLU A 105 8.94 -31.87 -39.02
N ALA A 106 8.56 -33.07 -38.60
CA ALA A 106 7.43 -33.82 -39.18
C ALA A 106 6.30 -33.88 -38.14
N PRO A 107 5.09 -33.39 -38.43
CA PRO A 107 3.95 -33.54 -37.52
C PRO A 107 3.59 -35.01 -37.31
N MET A 108 3.08 -35.35 -36.11
CA MET A 108 2.67 -36.72 -35.76
C MET A 108 1.74 -37.33 -36.81
N ASP A 109 2.03 -38.58 -37.19
CA ASP A 109 1.32 -39.36 -38.21
C ASP A 109 1.17 -38.66 -39.59
N SER A 110 2.07 -37.74 -39.92
CA SER A 110 2.10 -37.03 -41.20
C SER A 110 3.16 -37.60 -42.16
N MET A 111 2.86 -37.50 -43.46
CA MET A 111 3.84 -37.65 -44.55
C MET A 111 4.40 -36.29 -45.02
N ILE A 112 4.12 -35.20 -44.29
CA ILE A 112 4.62 -33.85 -44.54
C ILE A 112 5.85 -33.59 -43.68
N ILE A 113 6.93 -33.15 -44.31
CA ILE A 113 8.09 -32.53 -43.65
C ILE A 113 7.92 -31.01 -43.76
N GLU A 114 7.96 -30.31 -42.63
CA GLU A 114 7.95 -28.85 -42.55
C GLU A 114 9.38 -28.33 -42.33
N ILE A 115 9.95 -27.73 -43.38
CA ILE A 115 11.34 -27.25 -43.40
C ILE A 115 11.32 -25.74 -43.17
N SER A 116 11.70 -25.32 -41.97
CA SER A 116 11.77 -23.90 -41.59
C SER A 116 13.20 -23.37 -41.66
N ALA A 117 13.37 -22.15 -42.17
CA ALA A 117 14.62 -21.40 -42.07
C ALA A 117 14.40 -20.04 -41.41
N THR A 118 15.37 -19.61 -40.61
CA THR A 118 15.30 -18.36 -39.83
C THR A 118 16.35 -17.35 -40.32
N SER A 119 15.98 -16.10 -40.58
CA SER A 119 16.90 -15.07 -41.07
C SER A 119 16.48 -13.65 -40.65
N ARG A 120 17.39 -12.67 -40.81
CA ARG A 120 17.10 -11.24 -40.62
C ARG A 120 16.25 -10.63 -41.75
N SER A 121 16.06 -11.36 -42.85
CA SER A 121 15.21 -10.97 -43.99
C SER A 121 14.17 -12.05 -44.25
N ALA A 122 12.91 -11.64 -44.39
CA ALA A 122 11.78 -12.54 -44.68
C ALA A 122 11.96 -13.27 -46.02
N THR A 123 12.49 -12.59 -47.05
CA THR A 123 12.79 -13.19 -48.35
C THR A 123 13.88 -14.24 -48.21
N ARG A 124 15.04 -13.89 -47.63
CA ARG A 124 16.15 -14.84 -47.46
C ARG A 124 15.79 -16.06 -46.61
N ALA A 125 14.89 -15.91 -45.64
CA ALA A 125 14.33 -17.04 -44.90
C ALA A 125 13.49 -17.96 -45.80
N ALA A 126 12.69 -17.40 -46.73
CA ALA A 126 11.93 -18.19 -47.69
C ALA A 126 12.82 -18.86 -48.75
N ASP A 127 13.81 -18.13 -49.27
CA ASP A 127 14.77 -18.62 -50.26
C ASP A 127 15.53 -19.85 -49.73
N ILE A 128 16.06 -19.77 -48.50
CA ILE A 128 16.75 -20.88 -47.85
C ILE A 128 15.81 -22.07 -47.61
N ALA A 129 14.60 -21.85 -47.09
CA ALA A 129 13.65 -22.94 -46.84
C ALA A 129 13.24 -23.67 -48.13
N ASN A 130 13.04 -22.94 -49.23
CA ASN A 130 12.74 -23.52 -50.55
C ASN A 130 13.95 -24.28 -51.13
N ALA A 131 15.17 -23.73 -51.02
CA ALA A 131 16.38 -24.38 -51.50
C ALA A 131 16.69 -25.67 -50.74
N VAL A 132 16.56 -25.69 -49.41
CA VAL A 132 16.70 -26.91 -48.59
C VAL A 132 15.63 -27.94 -48.96
N ALA A 133 14.39 -27.53 -49.22
CA ALA A 133 13.33 -28.43 -49.68
C ALA A 133 13.63 -29.06 -51.05
N GLY A 134 14.16 -28.27 -52.00
CA GLY A 134 14.58 -28.77 -53.31
C GLY A 134 15.77 -29.73 -53.21
N GLN A 135 16.83 -29.35 -52.49
CA GLN A 135 18.03 -30.17 -52.37
C GLN A 135 17.82 -31.41 -51.48
N LEU A 136 16.87 -31.40 -50.55
CA LEU A 136 16.41 -32.63 -49.88
C LEU A 136 15.79 -33.62 -50.87
N ALA A 137 14.95 -33.14 -51.80
CA ALA A 137 14.34 -34.01 -52.80
C ALA A 137 15.42 -34.65 -53.70
N THR A 138 16.37 -33.85 -54.19
CA THR A 138 17.53 -34.33 -54.97
C THR A 138 18.36 -35.35 -54.21
N ALA A 139 18.68 -35.08 -52.93
CA ALA A 139 19.49 -35.98 -52.11
C ALA A 139 18.76 -37.30 -51.81
N VAL A 140 17.46 -37.27 -51.55
CA VAL A 140 16.66 -38.49 -51.30
C VAL A 140 16.46 -39.31 -52.58
N GLU A 141 16.32 -38.67 -53.75
CA GLU A 141 16.28 -39.38 -55.04
C GLU A 141 17.61 -40.09 -55.34
N GLN A 142 18.75 -39.50 -54.96
CA GLN A 142 20.08 -40.13 -55.08
C GLN A 142 20.32 -41.26 -54.05
N LEU A 143 19.73 -41.17 -52.86
CA LEU A 143 19.92 -42.15 -51.77
C LEU A 143 18.91 -43.31 -51.80
N THR A 144 17.85 -43.21 -52.59
CA THR A 144 16.79 -44.24 -52.67
C THR A 144 17.09 -45.23 -53.78
N PRO A 145 17.01 -46.56 -53.54
CA PRO A 145 17.19 -47.54 -54.60
C PRO A 145 16.12 -47.36 -55.69
N THR A 146 16.56 -47.42 -56.95
CA THR A 146 15.69 -47.33 -58.11
C THR A 146 14.95 -48.65 -58.34
N SER A 147 13.66 -48.58 -58.65
CA SER A 147 12.84 -49.73 -59.05
C SER A 147 13.32 -50.33 -60.39
N ALA A 148 12.91 -51.57 -60.69
CA ALA A 148 13.27 -52.28 -61.91
C ALA A 148 12.88 -51.56 -63.22
N GLU A 149 11.93 -50.61 -63.16
CA GLU A 149 11.50 -49.76 -64.27
C GLU A 149 12.24 -48.41 -64.35
N GLY A 150 13.30 -48.19 -63.55
CA GLY A 150 14.08 -46.96 -63.57
C GLY A 150 13.47 -45.76 -62.80
N GLN A 151 12.42 -45.99 -62.01
CA GLN A 151 11.76 -44.96 -61.20
C GLN A 151 12.19 -45.02 -59.73
N ALA A 152 12.32 -43.87 -59.05
CA ALA A 152 12.65 -43.81 -57.63
C ALA A 152 11.50 -44.36 -56.76
N THR A 153 11.80 -45.29 -55.84
CA THR A 153 10.80 -45.94 -54.97
C THR A 153 10.15 -44.97 -53.96
N VAL A 154 10.82 -43.86 -53.66
CA VAL A 154 10.35 -42.78 -52.80
C VAL A 154 10.42 -41.48 -53.59
N LYS A 155 9.35 -40.69 -53.58
CA LYS A 155 9.31 -39.37 -54.18
C LYS A 155 8.99 -38.30 -53.15
N ILE A 156 9.83 -37.27 -53.12
CA ILE A 156 9.64 -36.06 -52.33
C ILE A 156 9.08 -34.98 -53.27
N THR A 157 7.94 -34.39 -52.90
CA THR A 157 7.23 -33.39 -53.73
C THR A 157 6.94 -32.13 -52.92
N LEU A 158 7.33 -30.95 -53.41
CA LEU A 158 7.01 -29.67 -52.78
C LEU A 158 5.52 -29.36 -52.93
N VAL A 159 4.78 -29.32 -51.82
CA VAL A 159 3.32 -29.07 -51.79
C VAL A 159 2.99 -27.66 -51.32
N GLY A 160 3.85 -27.05 -50.50
CA GLY A 160 3.75 -25.65 -50.13
C GLY A 160 5.13 -24.98 -50.16
N PRO A 161 5.45 -24.13 -51.14
CA PRO A 161 6.68 -23.33 -51.11
C PRO A 161 6.65 -22.36 -49.92
N ALA A 162 7.81 -22.14 -49.30
CA ALA A 162 7.98 -21.10 -48.30
C ALA A 162 7.71 -19.71 -48.91
N THR A 163 6.87 -18.94 -48.25
CA THR A 163 6.61 -17.53 -48.56
C THR A 163 7.31 -16.61 -47.55
N PRO A 164 7.68 -15.37 -47.91
CA PRO A 164 8.27 -14.41 -46.98
C PRO A 164 7.31 -14.09 -45.82
N ALA A 165 7.74 -14.33 -44.58
CA ALA A 165 6.91 -14.09 -43.39
C ALA A 165 6.56 -12.60 -43.21
N ALA A 166 5.26 -12.29 -43.14
CA ALA A 166 4.74 -10.92 -43.02
C ALA A 166 5.03 -10.23 -41.67
N ALA A 167 5.47 -10.97 -40.66
CA ALA A 167 5.84 -10.46 -39.34
C ALA A 167 7.05 -11.22 -38.79
N PRO A 168 7.90 -10.59 -37.96
CA PRO A 168 9.02 -11.28 -37.31
C PRO A 168 8.51 -12.27 -36.25
N PHE A 169 9.17 -13.42 -36.17
CA PHE A 169 8.96 -14.46 -35.16
C PHE A 169 9.60 -14.08 -33.81
N ALA A 170 10.74 -13.39 -33.86
CA ALA A 170 11.44 -12.90 -32.68
C ALA A 170 11.97 -11.46 -32.91
N PRO A 171 12.11 -10.63 -31.85
CA PRO A 171 11.75 -10.90 -30.46
C PRO A 171 10.23 -10.93 -30.24
N ASN A 172 9.76 -11.77 -29.31
CA ASN A 172 8.35 -11.76 -28.91
C ASN A 172 8.10 -10.61 -27.91
N THR A 173 7.85 -9.41 -28.45
CA THR A 173 7.60 -8.19 -27.67
C THR A 173 6.48 -8.36 -26.64
N LYS A 174 5.41 -9.10 -26.97
CA LYS A 174 4.31 -9.37 -26.03
C LYS A 174 4.78 -10.17 -24.82
N LEU A 175 5.63 -11.19 -25.04
CA LEU A 175 6.20 -12.00 -23.96
C LEU A 175 7.18 -11.19 -23.11
N LEU A 176 8.09 -10.41 -23.71
CA LEU A 176 9.07 -9.59 -22.99
C LEU A 176 8.41 -8.47 -22.15
N VAL A 177 7.38 -7.82 -22.68
CA VAL A 177 6.59 -6.83 -21.92
C VAL A 177 5.80 -7.50 -20.78
N ALA A 178 5.23 -8.69 -21.01
CA ALA A 178 4.52 -9.43 -19.98
C ALA A 178 5.42 -9.94 -18.85
N THR A 179 6.60 -10.50 -19.17
CA THR A 179 7.56 -10.97 -18.15
C THR A 179 8.18 -9.80 -17.39
N GLY A 180 8.59 -8.72 -18.08
CA GLY A 180 9.05 -7.48 -17.46
C GLY A 180 8.01 -6.87 -16.52
N GLY A 181 6.75 -6.82 -16.94
CA GLY A 181 5.63 -6.35 -16.12
C GLY A 181 5.36 -7.23 -14.90
N ALA A 182 5.45 -8.56 -15.05
CA ALA A 182 5.28 -9.50 -13.95
C ALA A 182 6.41 -9.39 -12.91
N VAL A 183 7.66 -9.24 -13.35
CA VAL A 183 8.83 -8.99 -12.48
C VAL A 183 8.68 -7.66 -11.74
N GLY A 184 8.28 -6.60 -12.45
CA GLY A 184 8.01 -5.28 -11.86
C GLY A 184 6.87 -5.30 -10.83
N LEU A 185 5.81 -6.06 -11.08
CA LEU A 185 4.71 -6.28 -10.13
C LEU A 185 5.20 -7.03 -8.88
N GLY A 186 5.97 -8.10 -9.05
CA GLY A 186 6.55 -8.88 -7.95
C GLY A 186 7.45 -8.03 -7.04
N LEU A 187 8.36 -7.26 -7.64
CA LEU A 187 9.18 -6.27 -6.94
C LEU A 187 8.32 -5.21 -6.23
N GLY A 188 7.27 -4.70 -6.90
CA GLY A 188 6.33 -3.75 -6.31
C GLY A 188 5.62 -4.28 -5.07
N VAL A 189 5.16 -5.54 -5.09
CA VAL A 189 4.57 -6.21 -3.92
C VAL A 189 5.61 -6.39 -2.81
N LEU A 190 6.82 -6.86 -3.13
CA LEU A 190 7.91 -7.04 -2.16
C LEU A 190 8.26 -5.73 -1.47
N VAL A 191 8.42 -4.64 -2.22
CA VAL A 191 8.64 -3.28 -1.70
C VAL A 191 7.47 -2.84 -0.82
N ALA A 192 6.22 -3.01 -1.27
CA ALA A 192 5.03 -2.63 -0.50
C ALA A 192 4.92 -3.38 0.85
N LEU A 193 5.37 -4.64 0.90
CA LEU A 193 5.43 -5.46 2.12
C LEU A 193 6.62 -5.07 3.02
N ALA A 194 7.81 -4.82 2.46
CA ALA A 194 8.98 -4.37 3.21
C ALA A 194 8.72 -3.04 3.94
N TRP A 195 8.01 -2.11 3.27
CA TRP A 195 7.53 -0.85 3.86
C TRP A 195 6.54 -1.02 5.04
N VAL A 196 6.01 -2.23 5.30
CA VAL A 196 5.23 -2.51 6.52
C VAL A 196 6.16 -2.77 7.69
N ARG A 197 7.25 -3.53 7.48
CA ARG A 197 8.27 -3.80 8.49
C ARG A 197 9.01 -2.53 8.93
N LEU A 198 9.20 -1.59 8.00
CA LEU A 198 9.82 -0.28 8.28
C LEU A 198 8.87 0.73 8.96
N ASP A 199 7.55 0.52 8.95
CA ASP A 199 6.59 1.39 9.64
C ASP A 199 6.44 0.98 11.11
N THR A 200 7.49 1.24 11.89
CA THR A 200 7.62 0.92 13.34
C THR A 200 6.68 1.72 14.26
N ARG A 201 5.76 2.51 13.69
CA ARG A 201 4.88 3.44 14.41
C ARG A 201 3.85 2.74 15.27
N VAL A 202 3.59 3.30 16.45
CA VAL A 202 2.56 2.87 17.41
C VAL A 202 1.18 3.17 16.80
N ARG A 203 0.29 2.18 16.72
CA ARG A 203 -1.04 2.33 16.06
C ARG A 203 -2.20 2.02 17.00
N THR A 204 -1.98 1.16 17.99
CA THR A 204 -2.96 0.60 18.91
C THR A 204 -2.31 0.33 20.27
N THR A 205 -3.14 0.12 21.28
CA THR A 205 -2.77 -0.46 22.59
C THR A 205 -1.84 -1.68 22.54
N ARG A 206 -1.90 -2.52 21.48
CA ARG A 206 -1.02 -3.69 21.30
C ARG A 206 0.39 -3.36 20.78
N ASP A 207 0.68 -2.09 20.52
CA ASP A 207 2.00 -1.63 20.05
C ASP A 207 2.82 -0.97 21.17
N LEU A 208 2.33 -0.98 22.42
CA LEU A 208 3.02 -0.52 23.63
C LEU A 208 3.99 -1.59 24.16
N PRO A 209 5.04 -1.21 24.91
CA PRO A 209 5.86 -2.17 25.66
C PRO A 209 5.05 -2.94 26.69
N ASP A 210 5.42 -4.21 26.92
CA ASP A 210 4.77 -5.05 27.92
C ASP A 210 4.90 -4.47 29.34
N GLY A 211 3.92 -4.76 30.20
CA GLY A 211 3.90 -4.32 31.60
C GLY A 211 3.45 -2.87 31.86
N ARG A 212 3.40 -1.99 30.86
CA ARG A 212 2.96 -0.59 31.05
C ARG A 212 1.44 -0.46 31.04
N VAL A 213 0.88 0.27 32.01
CA VAL A 213 -0.56 0.56 32.11
C VAL A 213 -0.99 1.48 30.97
N VAL A 214 -2.15 1.19 30.35
CA VAL A 214 -2.77 2.09 29.35
C VAL A 214 -3.99 2.75 29.94
N LEU A 215 -3.91 4.06 30.16
CA LEU A 215 -5.00 4.84 30.73
C LEU A 215 -6.14 5.05 29.72
N GLY A 216 -5.85 5.08 28.41
CA GLY A 216 -6.91 5.01 27.39
C GLY A 216 -6.45 5.29 25.95
N GLU A 217 -7.31 4.93 24.98
CA GLU A 217 -7.22 5.37 23.59
C GLU A 217 -8.15 6.58 23.36
N VAL A 218 -7.60 7.76 23.04
CA VAL A 218 -8.38 8.97 22.75
C VAL A 218 -8.54 9.10 21.23
N PRO A 219 -9.77 9.05 20.67
CA PRO A 219 -9.95 8.94 19.22
C PRO A 219 -9.79 10.28 18.49
N HIS A 220 -9.14 10.29 17.32
CA HIS A 220 -9.06 11.51 16.50
C HIS A 220 -10.36 11.74 15.71
N ASP A 221 -11.21 12.67 16.15
CA ASP A 221 -12.37 13.13 15.37
C ASP A 221 -12.10 14.48 14.69
N ARG A 222 -12.07 14.47 13.35
CA ARG A 222 -11.83 15.66 12.53
C ARG A 222 -12.97 16.68 12.58
N ALA A 223 -14.21 16.27 12.89
CA ALA A 223 -15.32 17.21 13.04
C ALA A 223 -15.14 18.05 14.32
N VAL A 224 -14.73 17.39 15.40
CA VAL A 224 -14.58 17.99 16.74
C VAL A 224 -13.24 18.71 16.92
N THR A 225 -12.22 18.38 16.12
CA THR A 225 -10.88 19.02 16.19
C THR A 225 -10.91 20.54 15.94
N ARG A 226 -11.99 21.11 15.37
CA ARG A 226 -12.15 22.56 15.20
C ARG A 226 -12.45 23.30 16.51
N ASP A 227 -13.10 22.66 17.47
CA ASP A 227 -13.58 23.31 18.71
C ASP A 227 -12.57 23.20 19.87
N GLY A 228 -11.45 22.50 19.65
CA GLY A 228 -10.44 22.24 20.67
C GLY A 228 -10.95 21.38 21.84
N PRO A 229 -10.30 21.41 23.02
CA PRO A 229 -10.74 20.64 24.18
C PRO A 229 -12.04 21.16 24.81
N ARG A 230 -12.54 22.33 24.39
CA ARG A 230 -13.86 22.88 24.78
C ARG A 230 -14.98 21.87 24.51
N SER A 231 -14.83 21.08 23.44
CA SER A 231 -15.69 19.97 23.04
C SER A 231 -15.93 18.88 24.09
N VAL A 232 -15.11 18.76 25.14
CA VAL A 232 -15.34 17.79 26.22
C VAL A 232 -16.58 18.18 27.03
N LEU A 233 -16.73 19.47 27.35
CA LEU A 233 -17.93 20.04 27.97
C LEU A 233 -19.03 20.32 26.92
N ASP A 234 -18.66 20.87 25.76
CA ASP A 234 -19.63 21.35 24.78
C ASP A 234 -20.31 20.18 24.02
N GLN A 235 -19.73 18.98 24.06
CA GLN A 235 -20.29 17.74 23.49
C GLN A 235 -20.06 16.53 24.42
N PRO A 236 -20.75 16.40 25.57
CA PRO A 236 -20.48 15.36 26.57
C PRO A 236 -20.71 13.92 26.08
N ARG A 237 -21.54 13.74 25.06
CA ARG A 237 -21.81 12.45 24.39
C ARG A 237 -20.84 12.13 23.25
N SER A 238 -19.81 12.95 23.03
CA SER A 238 -18.79 12.73 21.99
C SER A 238 -17.86 11.56 22.32
N ALA A 239 -17.27 10.96 21.29
CA ALA A 239 -16.27 9.90 21.46
C ALA A 239 -14.96 10.40 22.10
N LEU A 240 -14.71 11.71 22.07
CA LEU A 240 -13.58 12.36 22.75
C LEU A 240 -13.85 12.48 24.26
N ALA A 241 -14.99 13.04 24.66
CA ALA A 241 -15.40 13.11 26.08
C ALA A 241 -15.45 11.72 26.72
N GLU A 242 -15.94 10.71 25.98
CA GLU A 242 -15.95 9.31 26.40
C GLU A 242 -14.53 8.71 26.55
N GLY A 243 -13.58 9.12 25.70
CA GLY A 243 -12.16 8.75 25.85
C GLY A 243 -11.56 9.32 27.14
N TYR A 244 -11.78 10.60 27.43
CA TYR A 244 -11.26 11.23 28.64
C TYR A 244 -11.94 10.75 29.93
N ARG A 245 -13.24 10.41 29.91
CA ARG A 245 -13.89 9.74 31.05
C ARG A 245 -13.26 8.39 31.39
N ARG A 246 -12.78 7.64 30.40
CA ARG A 246 -12.06 6.36 30.62
C ARG A 246 -10.67 6.59 31.21
N VAL A 247 -9.93 7.58 30.69
CA VAL A 247 -8.65 8.01 31.28
C VAL A 247 -8.83 8.41 32.74
N ARG A 248 -9.87 9.22 33.06
CA ARG A 248 -10.20 9.54 34.45
C ARG A 248 -10.54 8.30 35.27
N ALA A 249 -11.46 7.45 34.82
CA ALA A 249 -11.89 6.28 35.61
C ALA A 249 -10.73 5.30 35.91
N ASN A 250 -9.74 5.20 35.02
CA ASN A 250 -8.53 4.43 35.25
C ASN A 250 -7.56 5.11 36.23
N LEU A 251 -7.52 6.45 36.28
CA LEU A 251 -6.78 7.21 37.30
C LEU A 251 -7.46 7.15 38.66
N ASP A 252 -8.79 7.26 38.74
CA ASP A 252 -9.56 7.08 39.97
C ASP A 252 -9.36 5.66 40.57
N PHE A 253 -9.04 4.66 39.73
CA PHE A 253 -8.66 3.32 40.19
C PHE A 253 -7.24 3.27 40.79
N LEU A 254 -6.26 3.95 40.19
CA LEU A 254 -4.89 4.06 40.74
C LEU A 254 -4.87 4.87 42.05
N ASP A 255 -5.67 5.94 42.12
CA ASP A 255 -5.90 6.77 43.32
C ASP A 255 -6.48 5.97 44.51
N SER A 256 -7.14 4.83 44.23
CA SER A 256 -7.63 3.92 45.27
C SER A 256 -6.56 2.97 45.84
N THR A 257 -5.41 2.84 45.18
CA THR A 257 -4.25 2.07 45.67
C THR A 257 -3.21 2.96 46.35
N GLU A 258 -2.89 4.12 45.77
CA GLU A 258 -2.03 5.14 46.37
C GLU A 258 -2.58 6.54 46.04
N PRO A 259 -2.64 7.49 46.99
CA PRO A 259 -3.34 8.76 46.79
C PRO A 259 -2.63 9.71 45.82
N VAL A 260 -3.20 9.87 44.62
CA VAL A 260 -2.66 10.69 43.53
C VAL A 260 -3.11 12.14 43.71
N ARG A 261 -2.31 12.93 44.46
CA ARG A 261 -2.56 14.37 44.66
C ARG A 261 -2.03 15.26 43.53
N GLY A 262 -1.20 14.73 42.64
CA GLY A 262 -0.85 15.41 41.40
C GLY A 262 0.04 14.58 40.49
N PHE A 263 0.09 14.94 39.21
CA PHE A 263 0.86 14.23 38.18
C PHE A 263 1.33 15.15 37.05
N VAL A 264 2.43 14.74 36.40
CA VAL A 264 2.91 15.35 35.15
C VAL A 264 2.15 14.77 33.95
N VAL A 265 1.86 15.60 32.96
CA VAL A 265 1.45 15.18 31.62
C VAL A 265 2.53 15.59 30.62
N THR A 266 3.18 14.59 30.02
CA THR A 266 4.29 14.78 29.06
C THR A 266 4.01 14.01 27.76
N SER A 267 4.88 14.12 26.77
CA SER A 267 4.82 13.33 25.53
C SER A 267 6.20 12.91 25.06
N THR A 268 6.27 11.91 24.18
CA THR A 268 7.52 11.42 23.60
C THR A 268 8.11 12.42 22.61
N LEU A 269 7.27 13.06 21.77
CA LEU A 269 7.68 14.08 20.79
C LEU A 269 6.89 15.40 20.91
N PRO A 270 7.41 16.52 20.37
CA PRO A 270 6.65 17.77 20.25
C PRO A 270 5.38 17.63 19.42
N GLY A 271 4.27 18.20 19.89
CA GLY A 271 3.00 18.23 19.13
C GLY A 271 2.31 16.88 19.01
N GLU A 272 2.34 16.05 20.05
CA GLU A 272 1.51 14.85 20.15
C GLU A 272 0.10 15.13 20.68
N GLY A 273 -0.03 16.19 21.47
CA GLY A 273 -1.29 16.71 22.00
C GLY A 273 -1.38 16.73 23.53
N LYS A 274 -0.25 16.60 24.24
CA LYS A 274 -0.14 16.70 25.71
C LYS A 274 -1.04 17.79 26.30
N SER A 275 -0.87 19.06 25.93
CA SER A 275 -1.64 20.20 26.45
C SER A 275 -3.15 20.09 26.22
N THR A 276 -3.57 19.43 25.12
CA THR A 276 -4.98 19.14 24.86
C THR A 276 -5.50 18.04 25.78
N VAL A 277 -4.71 17.00 26.05
CA VAL A 277 -5.02 15.94 27.02
C VAL A 277 -5.03 16.52 28.44
N SER A 278 -4.04 17.32 28.83
CA SER A 278 -3.91 17.99 30.13
C SER A 278 -5.15 18.84 30.45
N VAL A 279 -5.57 19.72 29.52
CA VAL A 279 -6.82 20.49 29.65
C VAL A 279 -8.05 19.59 29.71
N SER A 280 -8.14 18.58 28.84
CA SER A 280 -9.32 17.70 28.78
C SER A 280 -9.48 16.81 30.01
N LEU A 281 -8.37 16.42 30.63
CA LEU A 281 -8.31 15.63 31.84
C LEU A 281 -8.57 16.50 33.07
N ALA A 282 -8.03 17.72 33.12
CA ALA A 282 -8.35 18.71 34.15
C ALA A 282 -9.85 19.02 34.17
N LEU A 283 -10.45 19.21 33.00
CA LEU A 283 -11.91 19.31 32.82
C LEU A 283 -12.64 18.08 33.35
N ALA A 284 -12.25 16.87 32.93
CA ALA A 284 -12.94 15.64 33.31
C ALA A 284 -12.85 15.32 34.81
N LEU A 285 -11.80 15.78 35.49
CA LEU A 285 -11.61 15.68 36.94
C LEU A 285 -12.41 16.76 37.69
N ALA A 286 -12.40 18.01 37.22
CA ALA A 286 -13.22 19.08 37.80
C ALA A 286 -14.74 18.79 37.65
N ASP A 287 -15.17 18.12 36.58
CA ASP A 287 -16.56 17.63 36.37
C ASP A 287 -17.03 16.64 37.48
N THR A 288 -16.12 16.13 38.33
CA THR A 288 -16.45 15.30 39.51
C THR A 288 -16.59 16.07 40.82
N GLY A 289 -16.32 17.38 40.83
CA GLY A 289 -16.31 18.21 42.03
C GLY A 289 -14.93 18.37 42.70
N ARG A 290 -13.91 17.56 42.36
CA ARG A 290 -12.52 17.78 42.80
C ARG A 290 -12.06 19.21 42.43
N ARG A 291 -11.34 19.90 43.31
CA ARG A 291 -10.68 21.18 43.04
C ARG A 291 -9.38 20.91 42.29
N VAL A 292 -9.31 21.31 41.03
CA VAL A 292 -8.19 21.00 40.12
C VAL A 292 -7.40 22.26 39.79
N LEU A 293 -6.08 22.18 39.92
CA LEU A 293 -5.14 23.16 39.35
C LEU A 293 -4.44 22.56 38.13
N LEU A 294 -4.44 23.30 37.01
CA LEU A 294 -3.67 22.99 35.81
C LEU A 294 -2.52 24.00 35.64
N ILE A 295 -1.28 23.52 35.65
CA ILE A 295 -0.06 24.34 35.51
C ILE A 295 0.54 24.13 34.11
N ASP A 296 0.81 25.22 33.38
CA ASP A 296 1.58 25.19 32.12
C ASP A 296 3.07 25.37 32.44
N ALA A 297 3.78 24.24 32.57
CA ALA A 297 5.22 24.17 32.82
C ALA A 297 6.03 23.81 31.56
N ASP A 298 5.43 23.82 30.36
CA ASP A 298 6.18 23.87 29.09
C ASP A 298 6.68 25.29 28.87
N LEU A 299 7.60 25.72 29.74
CA LEU A 299 8.22 27.05 29.73
C LEU A 299 9.01 27.33 28.42
N ARG A 300 9.15 26.34 27.54
CA ARG A 300 9.85 26.42 26.26
C ARG A 300 8.91 26.71 25.10
N ARG A 301 7.70 26.14 25.11
CA ARG A 301 6.65 26.35 24.10
C ARG A 301 5.26 26.36 24.77
N PRO A 302 5.00 27.33 25.66
CA PRO A 302 3.77 27.37 26.44
C PRO A 302 2.56 27.54 25.54
N ASN A 303 1.48 26.84 25.86
CA ASN A 303 0.36 26.66 24.94
C ASN A 303 -0.99 26.43 25.61
N ILE A 304 -1.05 26.20 26.93
CA ILE A 304 -2.32 26.05 27.65
C ILE A 304 -3.14 27.35 27.52
N ALA A 305 -2.52 28.51 27.67
CA ALA A 305 -3.20 29.80 27.52
C ALA A 305 -3.87 29.97 26.14
N ASN A 306 -3.16 29.65 25.06
CA ASN A 306 -3.68 29.69 23.69
C ASN A 306 -4.82 28.67 23.46
N VAL A 307 -4.71 27.49 24.06
CA VAL A 307 -5.71 26.40 23.96
C VAL A 307 -7.00 26.73 24.71
N LEU A 308 -6.93 27.53 25.78
CA LEU A 308 -8.06 27.92 26.62
C LEU A 308 -8.66 29.28 26.24
N GLY A 309 -7.90 30.15 25.58
CA GLY A 309 -8.27 31.54 25.27
C GLY A 309 -8.16 32.47 26.48
N ILE A 310 -7.13 32.31 27.31
CA ILE A 310 -6.87 33.12 28.52
C ILE A 310 -5.58 33.94 28.39
N GLU A 311 -5.41 34.95 29.25
CA GLU A 311 -4.21 35.79 29.29
C GLU A 311 -3.03 35.07 29.96
N SER A 312 -1.80 35.35 29.50
CA SER A 312 -0.56 34.77 30.02
C SER A 312 0.58 35.79 30.22
N ALA A 313 0.25 37.07 30.43
CA ALA A 313 1.24 38.12 30.73
C ALA A 313 1.91 37.93 32.10
N VAL A 314 1.19 37.31 33.04
CA VAL A 314 1.70 36.78 34.32
C VAL A 314 1.41 35.29 34.41
N GLY A 315 2.18 34.56 35.20
CA GLY A 315 2.07 33.11 35.32
C GLY A 315 3.08 32.47 36.26
N LEU A 316 3.33 31.18 36.05
CA LEU A 316 4.31 30.35 36.76
C LEU A 316 5.66 31.06 36.92
N THR A 317 6.24 31.63 35.85
CA THR A 317 7.53 32.33 35.92
C THR A 317 7.48 33.62 36.76
N THR A 318 6.32 34.25 36.89
CA THR A 318 6.09 35.40 37.79
C THR A 318 6.14 34.98 39.27
N ILE A 319 5.56 33.82 39.59
CA ILE A 319 5.57 33.25 40.95
C ILE A 319 6.98 32.75 41.31
N LEU A 320 7.65 32.02 40.40
CA LEU A 320 9.02 31.53 40.63
C LEU A 320 10.03 32.68 40.78
N ALA A 321 9.79 33.82 40.14
CA ALA A 321 10.53 35.07 40.37
C ALA A 321 10.15 35.81 41.67
N ARG A 322 9.26 35.24 42.49
CA ARG A 322 8.70 35.80 43.75
C ARG A 322 8.06 37.18 43.60
N ARG A 323 7.39 37.44 42.45
CA ARG A 323 6.73 38.72 42.15
C ARG A 323 5.20 38.70 42.35
N ALA A 324 4.61 37.53 42.54
CA ALA A 324 3.19 37.33 42.83
C ALA A 324 2.99 35.99 43.56
N THR A 325 1.85 35.80 44.24
CA THR A 325 1.46 34.53 44.86
C THR A 325 0.65 33.66 43.90
N LEU A 326 0.34 32.41 44.29
CA LEU A 326 -0.46 31.49 43.48
C LEU A 326 -1.86 32.06 43.20
N GLU A 327 -2.51 32.55 44.24
CA GLU A 327 -3.89 33.06 44.27
C GLU A 327 -4.06 34.34 43.43
N GLN A 328 -2.99 35.12 43.26
CA GLN A 328 -2.97 36.34 42.45
C GLN A 328 -2.88 36.08 40.95
N VAL A 329 -2.52 34.86 40.53
CA VAL A 329 -2.11 34.54 39.15
C VAL A 329 -2.91 33.36 38.57
N THR A 330 -3.47 32.48 39.41
CA THR A 330 -4.42 31.45 38.98
C THR A 330 -5.71 32.07 38.43
N GLN A 331 -6.09 31.65 37.22
CA GLN A 331 -7.34 32.04 36.58
C GLN A 331 -8.34 30.88 36.65
N GLN A 332 -9.54 31.15 37.19
CA GLN A 332 -10.68 30.22 37.11
C GLN A 332 -11.11 30.06 35.63
N TRP A 333 -11.34 28.83 35.16
CA TRP A 333 -11.74 28.59 33.76
C TRP A 333 -12.92 27.62 33.62
N ARG A 334 -14.04 28.14 33.11
CA ARG A 334 -15.34 27.48 32.85
C ARG A 334 -16.08 26.83 34.03
N LEU A 335 -15.37 26.27 35.01
CA LEU A 335 -15.93 25.64 36.21
C LEU A 335 -15.42 26.38 37.46
N GLU A 336 -16.17 26.38 38.55
CA GLU A 336 -15.81 27.05 39.81
C GLU A 336 -14.62 26.37 40.52
N ASN A 337 -14.41 25.09 40.24
CA ASN A 337 -13.37 24.26 40.83
C ASN A 337 -12.20 23.94 39.88
N LEU A 338 -12.15 24.54 38.68
CA LEU A 338 -11.02 24.41 37.75
C LEU A 338 -10.25 25.73 37.65
N HIS A 339 -9.01 25.70 38.15
CA HIS A 339 -8.08 26.82 38.13
C HIS A 339 -6.90 26.51 37.20
N VAL A 340 -6.36 27.54 36.56
CA VAL A 340 -5.26 27.43 35.60
C VAL A 340 -4.17 28.43 35.93
N LEU A 341 -2.95 27.94 36.06
CA LEU A 341 -1.73 28.73 36.15
C LEU A 341 -1.01 28.68 34.78
N PRO A 342 -1.12 29.71 33.92
CA PRO A 342 -0.36 29.77 32.68
C PRO A 342 1.14 29.92 32.96
N SER A 343 1.99 29.65 31.96
CA SER A 343 3.46 29.77 32.08
C SER A 343 3.92 31.15 32.54
N GLY A 344 3.24 32.21 32.07
CA GLY A 344 3.80 33.56 32.11
C GLY A 344 4.86 33.74 31.02
N PRO A 345 5.64 34.83 31.05
CA PRO A 345 6.68 35.10 30.05
C PRO A 345 7.73 33.99 30.01
N VAL A 346 8.15 33.63 28.79
CA VAL A 346 9.18 32.62 28.53
C VAL A 346 10.50 33.04 29.16
N PRO A 347 11.11 32.23 30.06
CA PRO A 347 12.33 32.59 30.76
C PRO A 347 13.58 32.17 29.95
N PRO A 348 14.75 32.79 30.18
CA PRO A 348 15.99 32.39 29.52
C PRO A 348 16.46 30.98 29.92
N ASN A 349 16.24 30.57 31.18
CA ASN A 349 16.71 29.31 31.74
C ASN A 349 15.55 28.42 32.28
N PRO A 350 14.71 27.79 31.42
CA PRO A 350 13.56 26.96 31.84
C PRO A 350 13.88 25.90 32.90
N THR A 351 14.86 25.03 32.64
CA THR A 351 15.15 23.87 33.51
C THR A 351 15.63 24.26 34.90
N GLN A 352 16.37 25.38 35.04
CA GLN A 352 16.81 25.88 36.34
C GLN A 352 15.64 26.38 37.20
N LEU A 353 14.60 26.93 36.58
CA LEU A 353 13.38 27.35 37.29
C LEU A 353 12.53 26.15 37.70
N ILE A 354 12.45 25.12 36.85
CA ILE A 354 11.74 23.86 37.11
C ILE A 354 12.38 23.06 38.24
N ASP A 355 13.71 22.94 38.26
CA ASP A 355 14.43 22.22 39.33
C ASP A 355 14.62 23.08 40.61
N SER A 356 14.21 24.35 40.60
CA SER A 356 14.37 25.24 41.76
C SER A 356 13.59 24.77 43.00
N ALA A 357 14.05 25.21 44.18
CA ALA A 357 13.29 25.06 45.43
C ALA A 357 11.95 25.82 45.37
N ALA A 358 11.91 27.00 44.73
CA ALA A 358 10.68 27.78 44.58
C ALA A 358 9.59 27.03 43.80
N PHE A 359 9.95 26.11 42.89
CA PHE A 359 8.97 25.22 42.25
C PHE A 359 8.46 24.14 43.23
N ALA A 360 9.35 23.56 44.05
CA ALA A 360 8.95 22.59 45.06
C ALA A 360 8.01 23.22 46.12
N ASP A 361 8.35 24.43 46.61
CA ASP A 361 7.52 25.24 47.51
C ASP A 361 6.12 25.46 46.92
N LEU A 362 6.05 25.87 45.64
CA LEU A 362 4.81 26.14 44.91
C LEU A 362 3.97 24.86 44.70
N LEU A 363 4.61 23.75 44.38
CA LEU A 363 3.95 22.47 44.14
C LEU A 363 3.39 21.87 45.44
N ALA A 364 4.11 22.02 46.56
CA ALA A 364 3.62 21.62 47.88
C ALA A 364 2.39 22.44 48.30
N HIS A 365 2.49 23.79 48.25
CA HIS A 365 1.37 24.68 48.53
C HIS A 365 0.13 24.39 47.64
N ALA A 366 0.35 24.11 46.36
CA ALA A 366 -0.72 23.70 45.45
C ALA A 366 -1.38 22.37 45.84
N GLN A 367 -0.62 21.38 46.36
CA GLN A 367 -1.16 20.10 46.83
C GLN A 367 -1.85 20.17 48.21
N GLU A 368 -1.72 21.28 48.93
CA GLU A 368 -2.50 21.59 50.13
C GLU A 368 -3.81 22.31 49.78
N VAL A 369 -3.76 23.24 48.82
CA VAL A 369 -4.93 24.05 48.40
C VAL A 369 -5.87 23.31 47.46
N TYR A 370 -5.36 22.42 46.59
CA TYR A 370 -6.14 21.73 45.55
C TYR A 370 -6.19 20.21 45.77
N ASP A 371 -7.29 19.57 45.37
CA ASP A 371 -7.49 18.12 45.49
C ASP A 371 -6.75 17.33 44.40
N MET A 372 -6.27 18.03 43.36
CA MET A 372 -5.50 17.47 42.24
C MET A 372 -4.69 18.57 41.54
N VAL A 373 -3.37 18.36 41.38
CA VAL A 373 -2.49 19.25 40.61
C VAL A 373 -1.97 18.56 39.34
N ILE A 374 -2.23 19.16 38.18
CA ILE A 374 -1.86 18.63 36.86
C ILE A 374 -0.84 19.57 36.23
N VAL A 375 0.29 19.03 35.77
CA VAL A 375 1.39 19.83 35.22
C VAL A 375 1.66 19.43 33.76
N ASP A 376 1.36 20.32 32.79
CA ASP A 376 1.74 20.11 31.38
C ASP A 376 3.21 20.49 31.18
N THR A 377 4.05 19.59 30.68
CA THR A 377 5.51 19.81 30.59
C THR A 377 6.04 19.70 29.17
N SER A 378 7.29 20.13 28.93
CA SER A 378 8.02 19.81 27.69
C SER A 378 8.04 18.30 27.37
N PRO A 379 8.16 17.88 26.09
CA PRO A 379 8.30 16.46 25.71
C PRO A 379 9.66 15.87 26.13
N LEU A 380 9.66 14.59 26.54
CA LEU A 380 10.81 13.89 27.12
C LEU A 380 12.02 13.84 26.18
N LEU A 381 11.89 13.26 24.98
CA LEU A 381 12.98 13.19 23.99
C LEU A 381 13.40 14.55 23.40
N ALA A 382 12.82 15.65 23.87
CA ALA A 382 13.33 16.99 23.62
C ALA A 382 14.11 17.53 24.84
N VAL A 383 13.60 17.31 26.06
CA VAL A 383 14.22 17.70 27.34
C VAL A 383 13.60 16.93 28.52
N SER A 384 14.44 16.56 29.49
CA SER A 384 14.05 15.86 30.73
C SER A 384 13.25 16.71 31.74
N ASP A 385 12.85 17.93 31.41
CA ASP A 385 12.05 18.84 32.26
C ASP A 385 10.82 18.12 32.85
N GLY A 386 10.14 17.30 32.04
CA GLY A 386 8.97 16.52 32.47
C GLY A 386 9.30 15.37 33.43
N ALA A 387 10.44 14.71 33.25
CA ALA A 387 10.86 13.61 34.13
C ALA A 387 11.34 14.13 35.49
N VAL A 388 12.05 15.27 35.55
CA VAL A 388 12.43 15.93 36.80
C VAL A 388 11.19 16.31 37.63
N LEU A 389 10.14 16.81 36.98
CA LEU A 389 8.87 17.13 37.63
C LEU A 389 8.10 15.89 38.06
N ALA A 390 8.14 14.80 37.29
CA ALA A 390 7.43 13.57 37.60
C ALA A 390 7.89 12.93 38.93
N ARG A 391 9.19 13.04 39.25
CA ARG A 391 9.78 12.67 40.56
C ARG A 391 9.29 13.51 41.74
N ARG A 392 8.71 14.69 41.48
CA ARG A 392 8.18 15.63 42.48
C ARG A 392 6.64 15.53 42.59
N THR A 393 6.01 14.68 41.79
CA THR A 393 4.57 14.37 41.80
C THR A 393 4.36 12.87 42.04
N SER A 394 3.12 12.38 41.96
CA SER A 394 2.81 10.93 41.95
C SER A 394 3.20 10.23 40.63
N GLY A 395 4.23 10.71 39.92
CA GLY A 395 4.63 10.22 38.59
C GLY A 395 4.03 10.94 37.38
N ALA A 396 4.20 10.33 36.21
CA ALA A 396 3.90 10.87 34.88
C ALA A 396 2.84 10.08 34.09
N ILE A 397 1.96 10.80 33.42
CA ILE A 397 1.14 10.33 32.30
C ILE A 397 1.86 10.65 30.99
N LEU A 398 2.15 9.62 30.19
CA LEU A 398 2.82 9.76 28.90
C LEU A 398 1.79 9.82 27.75
N VAL A 399 1.80 10.88 26.96
CA VAL A 399 0.87 11.07 25.83
C VAL A 399 1.56 10.73 24.52
N ALA A 400 1.32 9.52 24.00
CA ALA A 400 1.84 9.06 22.71
C ALA A 400 0.77 9.23 21.62
N ARG A 401 1.12 9.78 20.45
CA ARG A 401 0.18 9.99 19.34
C ARG A 401 0.27 8.87 18.31
N ALA A 402 -0.85 8.17 18.13
CA ALA A 402 -0.99 7.09 17.17
C ALA A 402 -0.55 7.52 15.75
N ARG A 403 0.31 6.71 15.13
CA ARG A 403 0.92 6.91 13.80
C ARG A 403 1.86 8.11 13.67
N LYS A 404 2.25 8.73 14.78
CA LYS A 404 3.36 9.70 14.84
C LYS A 404 4.61 9.02 15.38
N VAL A 405 4.61 8.65 16.66
CA VAL A 405 5.73 8.02 17.37
C VAL A 405 5.94 6.55 17.00
N SER A 406 7.20 6.12 17.00
CA SER A 406 7.66 4.73 16.88
C SER A 406 7.76 4.02 18.21
N ARG A 407 7.73 2.67 18.17
CA ARG A 407 7.95 1.83 19.36
C ARG A 407 9.28 2.13 20.05
N ARG A 408 10.32 2.48 19.28
CA ARG A 408 11.66 2.79 19.80
C ARG A 408 11.63 4.08 20.61
N GLU A 409 11.12 5.17 20.03
CA GLU A 409 11.00 6.47 20.70
C GLU A 409 10.09 6.38 21.95
N LEU A 410 9.03 5.56 21.90
CA LEU A 410 8.15 5.36 23.04
C LEU A 410 8.82 4.56 24.17
N ALA A 411 9.59 3.52 23.86
CA ALA A 411 10.40 2.81 24.83
C ALA A 411 11.47 3.74 25.43
N GLU A 412 12.21 4.45 24.59
CA GLU A 412 13.26 5.43 24.97
C GLU A 412 12.72 6.51 25.94
N SER A 413 11.46 6.95 25.79
CA SER A 413 10.78 7.86 26.73
C SER A 413 10.40 7.23 28.07
N LEU A 414 10.07 5.94 28.09
CA LEU A 414 9.73 5.21 29.30
C LEU A 414 11.00 4.82 30.07
N ASP A 415 12.05 4.46 29.34
CA ASP A 415 13.39 4.17 29.87
C ASP A 415 14.01 5.45 30.48
N GLU A 416 13.75 6.65 29.92
CA GLU A 416 14.15 7.92 30.53
C GLU A 416 13.44 8.21 31.88
N LEU A 417 12.14 7.90 31.98
CA LEU A 417 11.39 8.02 33.25
C LEU A 417 11.92 7.05 34.30
N ASP A 418 12.07 5.78 33.95
CA ASP A 418 12.61 4.73 34.82
C ASP A 418 14.04 5.06 35.28
N ALA A 419 14.92 5.50 34.37
CA ALA A 419 16.32 5.83 34.68
C ALA A 419 16.48 7.04 35.61
N LEU A 420 15.49 7.94 35.64
CA LEU A 420 15.42 9.05 36.60
C LEU A 420 14.65 8.68 37.89
N GLY A 421 14.08 7.47 37.98
CA GLY A 421 13.27 7.04 39.11
C GLY A 421 11.97 7.84 39.23
N ALA A 422 11.26 7.99 38.10
CA ALA A 422 9.97 8.65 38.02
C ALA A 422 8.90 7.65 37.55
N ASP A 423 7.89 7.38 38.39
CA ASP A 423 6.86 6.40 38.06
C ASP A 423 6.02 6.81 36.84
N CYS A 424 5.75 5.86 35.95
CA CYS A 424 4.82 6.08 34.84
C CYS A 424 3.44 5.52 35.19
N LEU A 425 2.53 6.41 35.63
CA LEU A 425 1.12 6.10 35.93
C LEU A 425 0.37 5.50 34.72
N GLY A 426 0.85 5.77 33.51
CA GLY A 426 0.49 5.03 32.31
C GLY A 426 0.48 5.88 31.04
N VAL A 427 0.17 5.22 29.93
CA VAL A 427 0.19 5.85 28.60
C VAL A 427 -1.22 6.17 28.10
N VAL A 428 -1.40 7.37 27.56
CA VAL A 428 -2.61 7.80 26.83
C VAL A 428 -2.30 7.80 25.34
N LEU A 429 -2.93 6.90 24.58
CA LEU A 429 -2.76 6.80 23.13
C LEU A 429 -3.68 7.81 22.44
N ASN A 430 -3.15 9.02 22.19
CA ASN A 430 -3.87 10.10 21.55
C ASN A 430 -4.00 9.91 20.03
N GLY A 431 -5.13 10.35 19.48
CA GLY A 431 -5.41 10.34 18.06
C GLY A 431 -5.65 8.95 17.46
N ALA A 432 -6.03 7.97 18.27
CA ALA A 432 -6.33 6.61 17.83
C ALA A 432 -7.43 6.59 16.76
N GLN A 433 -7.36 5.64 15.82
CA GLN A 433 -8.45 5.45 14.86
C GLN A 433 -9.53 4.57 15.47
N ARG A 434 -10.75 5.13 15.61
CA ARG A 434 -11.96 4.42 16.05
C ARG A 434 -12.15 3.12 15.24
N ARG A 435 -11.85 1.97 15.86
CA ARG A 435 -12.12 0.64 15.29
C ARG A 435 -13.62 0.54 14.97
N ARG A 436 -13.96 0.26 13.71
CA ARG A 436 -15.35 -0.01 13.29
C ARG A 436 -15.67 -1.48 13.55
N ARG A 437 -16.59 -1.74 14.49
CA ARG A 437 -16.99 -3.05 15.08
C ARG A 437 -15.96 -3.59 16.10
N ALA A 438 -16.37 -4.37 17.11
CA ALA A 438 -17.71 -4.92 17.40
C ALA A 438 -18.35 -4.30 18.68
N THR A 439 -19.49 -4.88 19.12
CA THR A 439 -20.18 -4.59 20.40
C THR A 439 -20.36 -3.12 20.78
N SER A 440 -21.14 -2.41 19.96
CA SER A 440 -21.89 -1.26 20.47
C SER A 440 -23.02 -1.74 21.38
N TYR A 441 -22.71 -1.99 22.66
CA TYR A 441 -23.72 -1.95 23.73
C TYR A 441 -24.19 -0.51 23.88
N GLY A 442 -25.03 -0.08 22.94
CA GLY A 442 -25.72 1.19 23.04
C GLY A 442 -26.73 1.07 24.17
N TYR A 443 -26.59 1.90 25.19
CA TYR A 443 -27.69 2.16 26.12
C TYR A 443 -28.88 2.60 25.27
N MET A 444 -29.96 1.80 25.26
CA MET A 444 -31.16 2.14 24.52
C MET A 444 -31.89 3.24 25.29
N GLU A 445 -31.43 4.48 25.08
CA GLU A 445 -32.12 5.69 25.53
C GLU A 445 -33.57 5.60 25.02
N PRO A 446 -34.58 5.48 25.92
CA PRO A 446 -35.94 5.15 25.54
C PRO A 446 -36.55 6.34 24.81
N THR A 447 -36.35 6.38 23.49
CA THR A 447 -36.71 7.53 22.66
C THR A 447 -38.22 7.66 22.73
N GLY A 448 -38.70 8.71 23.40
CA GLY A 448 -40.11 8.96 23.69
C GLY A 448 -40.92 9.10 22.40
N ARG A 449 -41.36 7.96 21.84
CA ARG A 449 -42.04 7.87 20.56
C ARG A 449 -43.38 8.57 20.69
N ARG A 450 -43.45 9.84 20.30
CA ARG A 450 -44.70 10.59 20.18
C ARG A 450 -45.65 9.80 19.32
N LEU A 451 -46.59 9.12 19.95
CA LEU A 451 -47.65 8.36 19.29
C LEU A 451 -48.51 9.36 18.53
N ALA A 452 -48.42 9.32 17.19
CA ALA A 452 -49.36 10.04 16.36
C ALA A 452 -50.78 9.54 16.68
N PRO A 453 -51.78 10.44 16.85
CA PRO A 453 -53.12 10.03 17.24
C PRO A 453 -53.72 9.08 16.20
N PRO A 454 -54.39 7.99 16.61
CA PRO A 454 -54.87 6.96 15.69
C PRO A 454 -55.91 7.54 14.73
N ARG A 455 -55.61 7.49 13.43
CA ARG A 455 -56.55 7.87 12.38
C ARG A 455 -57.74 6.90 12.40
N ARG A 456 -58.94 7.42 12.67
CA ARG A 456 -60.20 6.63 12.65
C ARG A 456 -60.39 5.96 11.27
N PRO A 457 -60.77 4.67 11.22
CA PRO A 457 -61.03 3.99 9.95
C PRO A 457 -62.26 4.59 9.26
N ARG A 458 -62.17 4.84 7.95
CA ARG A 458 -63.32 5.24 7.13
C ARG A 458 -64.28 4.06 6.96
N ARG A 459 -65.48 4.14 7.54
CA ARG A 459 -66.60 3.27 7.18
C ARG A 459 -66.95 3.49 5.69
N ARG A 460 -67.32 2.40 5.00
CA ARG A 460 -67.81 2.38 3.61
C ARG A 460 -69.19 1.74 3.61
N GLY A 461 -70.17 2.37 2.96
CA GLY A 461 -71.54 1.87 2.81
C GLY A 461 -72.61 2.83 3.34
N GLY A 462 -73.74 2.90 2.62
CA GLY A 462 -74.93 3.67 3.02
C GLY A 462 -75.11 5.01 2.30
N ARG A 463 -75.79 4.99 1.15
CA ARG A 463 -76.58 6.10 0.61
C ARG A 463 -78.03 5.61 0.49
N PRO A 464 -79.02 6.40 0.93
CA PRO A 464 -80.37 6.38 0.38
C PRO A 464 -80.57 7.52 -0.64
N ASP A 465 -81.65 7.42 -1.42
CA ASP A 465 -82.18 8.40 -2.38
C ASP A 465 -82.87 9.60 -1.65
N VAL A 466 -83.43 10.67 -2.24
CA VAL A 466 -84.06 10.90 -3.57
C VAL A 466 -83.76 12.35 -4.12
N PRO A 467 -84.51 13.08 -5.00
CA PRO A 467 -83.91 13.65 -6.24
C PRO A 467 -84.09 15.20 -6.44
N VAL A 468 -84.18 15.65 -7.71
CA VAL A 468 -84.53 17.02 -8.24
C VAL A 468 -83.33 18.00 -8.36
N ALA A 469 -83.06 18.70 -9.48
CA ALA A 469 -83.50 18.62 -10.89
C ALA A 469 -82.62 19.49 -11.84
N SER A 470 -83.00 19.53 -13.13
CA SER A 470 -82.66 20.53 -14.18
C SER A 470 -81.43 20.30 -15.07
N ALA A 471 -81.66 20.41 -16.38
CA ALA A 471 -80.70 20.51 -17.50
C ALA A 471 -80.88 21.93 -18.14
N PRO A 472 -80.52 22.27 -19.42
CA PRO A 472 -79.92 21.47 -20.50
C PRO A 472 -78.87 22.14 -21.44
N SER A 473 -78.23 21.29 -22.26
CA SER A 473 -77.88 21.47 -23.70
C SER A 473 -77.06 22.66 -24.24
N ARG A 474 -76.19 22.36 -25.22
CA ARG A 474 -76.30 22.89 -26.60
C ARG A 474 -75.56 22.01 -27.64
N HIS A 475 -76.03 22.05 -28.89
CA HIS A 475 -75.44 21.44 -30.11
C HIS A 475 -74.35 22.38 -30.70
N THR A 476 -73.58 22.11 -31.77
CA THR A 476 -73.81 21.49 -33.12
C THR A 476 -72.56 20.70 -33.59
N HIS A 477 -72.61 19.71 -34.51
CA HIS A 477 -72.82 19.77 -35.98
C HIS A 477 -71.98 20.88 -36.68
N ASP A 478 -71.23 20.64 -37.77
CA ASP A 478 -70.95 19.41 -38.57
C ASP A 478 -69.52 19.52 -39.22
N GLU A 479 -69.01 18.78 -40.23
CA GLU A 479 -69.55 17.93 -41.32
C GLU A 479 -68.50 16.89 -41.84
N THR A 480 -68.79 16.16 -42.93
CA THR A 480 -67.91 15.19 -43.67
C THR A 480 -68.27 15.26 -45.19
N PRO A 481 -67.64 14.55 -46.18
CA PRO A 481 -66.63 13.46 -46.13
C PRO A 481 -65.49 13.52 -47.19
N ASP A 482 -64.56 12.55 -47.21
CA ASP A 482 -64.46 11.52 -48.30
C ASP A 482 -63.54 10.34 -47.90
N ARG A 483 -63.76 9.17 -48.53
CA ARG A 483 -62.96 7.93 -48.67
C ARG A 483 -62.10 7.37 -47.50
N ALA A 484 -62.54 6.20 -47.02
CA ALA A 484 -61.79 5.18 -46.24
C ALA A 484 -61.03 4.20 -47.18
N PRO A 485 -60.38 3.09 -46.74
CA PRO A 485 -60.12 2.54 -45.38
C PRO A 485 -58.58 2.43 -45.08
N VAL A 486 -58.02 1.83 -44.02
CA VAL A 486 -58.33 0.61 -43.24
C VAL A 486 -57.87 0.69 -41.77
N SER A 487 -58.65 0.05 -40.90
CA SER A 487 -58.38 -0.36 -39.50
C SER A 487 -59.43 -1.44 -39.13
N PRO A 488 -59.35 -2.21 -38.02
CA PRO A 488 -58.55 -1.96 -36.81
C PRO A 488 -57.84 -3.19 -36.15
N THR A 489 -57.24 -2.88 -35.00
CA THR A 489 -56.72 -3.69 -33.90
C THR A 489 -57.61 -4.84 -33.35
N ARG A 490 -56.95 -5.90 -32.81
CA ARG A 490 -57.18 -6.65 -31.52
C ARG A 490 -58.63 -6.91 -31.02
N PRO A 491 -58.96 -8.11 -30.48
CA PRO A 491 -58.52 -8.52 -29.11
C PRO A 491 -58.29 -10.05 -28.89
N PRO A 492 -57.92 -10.52 -27.66
CA PRO A 492 -57.61 -11.93 -27.35
C PRO A 492 -58.66 -12.66 -26.49
N VAL A 493 -58.54 -14.00 -26.34
CA VAL A 493 -58.89 -14.80 -25.13
C VAL A 493 -58.37 -16.27 -25.22
N GLU A 494 -58.25 -16.92 -24.05
CA GLU A 494 -57.93 -18.33 -23.70
C GLU A 494 -58.93 -19.43 -24.19
N PRO A 495 -58.82 -20.74 -23.85
CA PRO A 495 -57.74 -21.55 -23.20
C PRO A 495 -57.45 -22.92 -23.90
N ALA A 496 -56.80 -23.84 -23.15
CA ALA A 496 -56.82 -25.33 -23.23
C ALA A 496 -55.60 -26.03 -23.84
N GLY A 497 -55.32 -27.25 -23.35
CA GLY A 497 -54.26 -28.15 -23.83
C GLY A 497 -54.73 -29.61 -23.82
N PRO A 498 -53.82 -30.58 -23.99
CA PRO A 498 -54.01 -31.91 -23.40
C PRO A 498 -52.78 -32.43 -22.63
N SER A 499 -52.97 -33.53 -21.92
CA SER A 499 -51.99 -34.24 -21.08
C SER A 499 -51.59 -35.61 -21.68
N LEU A 500 -50.44 -36.16 -21.28
CA LEU A 500 -50.24 -37.56 -20.82
C LEU A 500 -48.77 -37.90 -20.51
N GLU A 501 -48.60 -39.06 -19.88
CA GLU A 501 -47.44 -39.82 -19.38
C GLU A 501 -46.24 -40.07 -20.38
N MET A 502 -45.07 -40.62 -20.02
CA MET A 502 -44.64 -41.41 -18.84
C MET A 502 -43.09 -41.41 -18.58
N ASP A 503 -42.70 -41.60 -17.31
CA ASP A 503 -41.55 -42.38 -16.76
C ASP A 503 -40.11 -42.36 -17.39
N ARG A 504 -39.10 -42.01 -16.56
CA ARG A 504 -37.96 -42.91 -16.18
C ARG A 504 -36.97 -42.38 -15.11
N LEU A 505 -36.55 -43.32 -14.26
CA LEU A 505 -35.50 -43.33 -13.21
C LEU A 505 -34.23 -42.48 -13.47
N SER A 506 -33.55 -41.78 -12.54
CA SER A 506 -33.14 -41.99 -11.11
C SER A 506 -31.69 -42.51 -10.92
N VAL A 507 -31.12 -42.21 -9.73
CA VAL A 507 -29.88 -42.75 -9.08
C VAL A 507 -28.58 -41.91 -9.20
N GLU A 508 -27.85 -41.85 -8.07
CA GLU A 508 -26.58 -41.13 -7.81
C GLU A 508 -25.33 -42.00 -8.07
N PRO A 509 -24.13 -41.40 -8.24
CA PRO A 509 -22.85 -42.09 -8.08
C PRO A 509 -22.38 -42.10 -6.61
N THR A 510 -22.76 -43.14 -5.87
CA THR A 510 -22.35 -43.38 -4.47
C THR A 510 -20.81 -43.42 -4.31
N ARG A 511 -20.28 -42.67 -3.32
CA ARG A 511 -18.94 -42.94 -2.79
C ARG A 511 -18.98 -44.22 -1.96
N GLN A 512 -18.30 -45.29 -2.38
CA GLN A 512 -18.13 -46.47 -1.54
C GLN A 512 -16.67 -46.95 -1.45
N TYR A 513 -16.35 -47.47 -0.26
CA TYR A 513 -15.05 -47.97 0.17
C TYR A 513 -14.74 -49.33 -0.47
N VAL A 514 -13.47 -49.55 -0.84
CA VAL A 514 -12.87 -50.89 -0.89
C VAL A 514 -11.54 -50.79 -0.11
N GLY A 515 -11.22 -51.80 0.70
CA GLY A 515 -10.09 -51.73 1.63
C GLY A 515 -9.20 -52.97 1.65
N SER A 516 -8.16 -52.87 2.48
CA SER A 516 -7.33 -53.95 3.02
C SER A 516 -6.60 -54.91 2.06
N VAL A 517 -5.27 -54.78 2.03
CA VAL A 517 -4.32 -55.91 2.18
C VAL A 517 -3.29 -55.51 3.27
N ARG A 518 -2.63 -56.48 3.91
CA ARG A 518 -1.75 -56.30 5.10
C ARG A 518 -0.26 -56.61 4.80
N SER A 519 0.65 -55.96 5.55
CA SER A 519 1.97 -56.47 6.02
C SER A 519 3.01 -56.84 4.94
N PRO A 520 4.27 -57.22 5.32
CA PRO A 520 5.01 -57.10 6.61
C PRO A 520 6.04 -55.95 6.59
N ALA A 521 6.48 -55.37 7.71
CA ALA A 521 7.41 -55.85 8.77
C ALA A 521 8.91 -55.90 8.37
N ALA A 522 9.79 -55.51 9.30
CA ALA A 522 11.25 -55.37 9.12
C ALA A 522 12.03 -56.70 9.29
N PRO A 523 13.37 -56.66 9.22
CA PRO A 523 14.11 -56.82 10.48
C PRO A 523 15.31 -55.88 10.67
N ASP A 524 15.81 -55.83 11.91
CA ASP A 524 16.95 -55.04 12.39
C ASP A 524 18.33 -55.55 11.91
N ARG A 525 19.37 -54.72 12.09
CA ARG A 525 20.65 -55.12 12.75
C ARG A 525 21.57 -53.94 13.09
N GLU A 526 21.91 -53.87 14.39
CA GLU A 526 23.28 -53.71 14.95
C GLU A 526 24.06 -52.38 14.78
N ARG A 527 24.45 -51.71 15.90
CA ARG A 527 25.75 -51.76 16.65
C ARG A 527 26.95 -51.16 15.87
N ALA A 528 27.83 -50.33 16.43
CA ALA A 528 28.00 -49.81 17.81
C ALA A 528 28.80 -48.47 17.83
N ALA A 529 29.32 -48.06 19.00
CA ALA A 529 30.34 -47.02 19.21
C ALA A 529 31.70 -47.40 18.55
N GLY A 530 32.74 -46.55 18.48
CA GLY A 530 32.98 -45.26 19.16
C GLY A 530 34.16 -44.46 18.54
N PRO A 531 34.86 -43.58 19.31
CA PRO A 531 35.81 -42.59 18.79
C PRO A 531 37.31 -42.88 19.04
N GLU A 532 38.18 -42.28 18.20
CA GLU A 532 39.60 -41.84 18.39
C GLU A 532 40.01 -41.23 17.02
N GLU A 533 40.70 -40.10 16.81
CA GLU A 533 41.80 -39.37 17.46
C GLU A 533 43.23 -39.74 16.96
N THR A 534 44.08 -38.70 16.85
CA THR A 534 45.58 -38.66 16.87
C THR A 534 46.41 -38.51 15.56
N ARG A 535 47.38 -37.57 15.66
CA ARG A 535 48.72 -37.46 15.02
C ARG A 535 48.93 -37.00 13.56
N ALA A 536 49.59 -35.84 13.45
CA ALA A 536 50.64 -35.54 12.46
C ALA A 536 52.04 -35.91 13.01
N PRO A 537 53.10 -36.00 12.17
CA PRO A 537 54.20 -34.98 12.15
C PRO A 537 54.68 -34.62 10.70
N VAL A 538 55.19 -33.42 10.31
CA VAL A 538 56.35 -32.55 10.70
C VAL A 538 57.65 -32.79 9.87
N THR A 539 58.52 -31.76 9.72
CA THR A 539 59.85 -31.65 9.02
C THR A 539 59.85 -31.68 7.47
N THR A 540 60.72 -31.01 6.69
CA THR A 540 61.86 -30.03 6.82
C THR A 540 61.92 -29.20 5.50
N ALA A 541 62.38 -27.95 5.31
CA ALA A 541 63.40 -27.03 5.88
C ALA A 541 64.70 -26.88 5.02
N ASP A 542 64.85 -25.71 4.33
CA ASP A 542 66.08 -25.00 3.85
C ASP A 542 65.60 -23.66 3.19
N ALA A 543 66.25 -22.48 3.18
CA ALA A 543 67.64 -22.02 2.96
C ALA A 543 68.01 -21.88 1.45
N THR A 544 68.68 -20.82 0.92
CA THR A 544 69.25 -19.57 1.51
C THR A 544 69.49 -18.47 0.45
N GLU A 545 69.61 -17.21 0.90
CA GLU A 545 70.45 -16.08 0.37
C GLU A 545 70.29 -15.38 -1.01
N THR A 546 70.28 -14.02 -0.94
CA THR A 546 71.16 -13.03 -1.64
C THR A 546 71.18 -13.01 -3.19
N THR A 547 70.90 -11.90 -3.91
CA THR A 547 71.69 -10.64 -3.97
C THR A 547 70.90 -9.46 -4.63
N GLU A 548 71.20 -8.21 -4.26
CA GLU A 548 70.80 -6.94 -4.90
C GLU A 548 72.00 -6.33 -5.70
N PRO A 549 72.05 -5.07 -6.22
CA PRO A 549 71.02 -4.05 -6.49
C PRO A 549 71.10 -3.44 -7.93
N THR A 550 70.32 -2.39 -8.25
CA THR A 550 70.82 -1.06 -8.76
C THR A 550 69.73 -0.14 -9.36
N ARG A 551 69.80 1.15 -8.99
CA ARG A 551 69.15 2.37 -9.57
C ARG A 551 67.65 2.64 -9.36
N ALA A 552 67.43 3.52 -8.38
CA ALA A 552 66.31 4.46 -8.21
C ALA A 552 66.40 5.65 -9.25
N PRO A 553 65.59 6.75 -9.23
CA PRO A 553 64.77 7.24 -8.10
C PRO A 553 63.38 7.89 -8.39
N SER A 554 62.68 8.17 -7.27
CA SER A 554 61.69 9.26 -7.03
C SER A 554 60.44 9.34 -7.93
N SER A 555 59.22 9.22 -7.41
CA SER A 555 58.64 10.23 -6.50
C SER A 555 57.44 9.77 -5.65
N GLU A 556 57.32 10.36 -4.45
CA GLU A 556 56.18 10.37 -3.53
C GLU A 556 56.01 11.81 -2.98
N PRO A 557 54.90 12.18 -2.30
CA PRO A 557 53.51 11.73 -2.45
C PRO A 557 52.55 12.94 -2.66
N THR A 558 51.26 12.70 -2.89
CA THR A 558 50.24 13.77 -2.97
C THR A 558 49.14 13.61 -1.90
N PRO A 559 49.08 14.49 -0.88
CA PRO A 559 48.01 14.50 0.11
C PRO A 559 46.77 15.30 -0.37
N LEU A 560 45.66 15.16 0.37
CA LEU A 560 44.37 15.79 0.08
C LEU A 560 44.34 17.29 0.50
N PRO A 561 43.52 18.13 -0.16
CA PRO A 561 43.39 19.54 0.18
C PRO A 561 42.57 19.79 1.45
N THR A 562 42.91 20.87 2.15
CA THR A 562 42.23 21.42 3.35
C THR A 562 41.51 22.72 2.96
N PRO A 563 40.34 23.07 3.55
CA PRO A 563 39.55 24.23 3.11
C PRO A 563 40.19 25.60 3.41
N GLU A 564 39.83 26.60 2.60
CA GLU A 564 40.21 28.01 2.76
C GLU A 564 39.33 28.75 3.80
N PRO A 565 39.84 29.82 4.44
CA PRO A 565 39.13 30.58 5.48
C PRO A 565 38.29 31.76 4.94
N GLU A 566 37.33 32.22 5.76
CA GLU A 566 36.60 33.48 5.54
C GLU A 566 37.45 34.72 5.90
N PRO A 567 37.28 35.87 5.21
CA PRO A 567 37.93 37.14 5.56
C PRO A 567 37.13 38.01 6.55
N GLU A 568 37.82 38.84 7.32
CA GLU A 568 37.28 39.72 8.37
C GLU A 568 36.58 41.02 7.86
N LEU A 569 35.90 41.71 8.79
CA LEU A 569 35.20 42.99 8.63
C LEU A 569 36.08 44.18 9.08
N GLU A 570 36.09 45.27 8.30
CA GLU A 570 36.16 46.70 8.72
C GLU A 570 36.31 47.63 7.48
N PRO A 571 36.15 48.97 7.55
CA PRO A 571 34.95 49.73 7.95
C PRO A 571 34.49 50.74 6.84
N GLU A 572 33.57 51.66 7.15
CA GLU A 572 33.05 52.69 6.20
C GLU A 572 34.11 53.67 5.65
N PRO A 573 33.78 54.38 4.55
CA PRO A 573 33.55 55.82 4.75
C PRO A 573 32.26 56.39 4.15
N THR A 574 31.71 57.35 4.89
CA THR A 574 30.56 58.22 4.58
C THR A 574 30.53 58.84 3.18
N HIS A 575 29.32 59.03 2.63
CA HIS A 575 28.91 60.34 2.10
C HIS A 575 27.38 60.52 2.10
N ALA A 576 26.90 61.68 2.57
CA ALA A 576 25.48 61.96 2.75
C ALA A 576 24.87 62.79 1.60
N ARG A 577 23.54 62.64 1.37
CA ARG A 577 22.59 63.79 1.37
C ARG A 577 21.09 63.41 1.23
N SER A 578 20.35 63.68 2.31
CA SER A 578 19.02 64.34 2.34
C SER A 578 17.94 64.00 1.29
N SER A 579 16.82 63.43 1.75
CA SER A 579 15.56 64.20 1.92
C SER A 579 14.57 63.46 2.83
N GLU A 580 13.84 64.20 3.66
CA GLU A 580 12.88 63.68 4.66
C GLU A 580 11.42 64.05 4.30
N PRO A 581 10.40 63.47 4.98
CA PRO A 581 9.08 63.24 4.37
C PRO A 581 7.95 64.19 4.82
N THR A 582 6.90 64.20 4.00
CA THR A 582 5.52 64.62 4.33
C THR A 582 4.58 63.66 3.58
N GLY A 583 3.45 63.17 4.08
CA GLY A 583 2.72 63.47 5.31
C GLY A 583 1.24 63.68 4.97
N ALA A 584 0.37 62.72 5.31
CA ALA A 584 -1.08 62.83 5.09
C ALA A 584 -1.71 63.83 6.10
N PRO A 585 -2.90 64.41 5.80
CA PRO A 585 -4.13 63.65 6.04
C PRO A 585 -5.31 63.90 5.07
N GLU A 586 -6.35 63.09 5.24
CA GLU A 586 -7.74 63.32 4.82
C GLU A 586 -8.33 64.60 5.45
N PRO A 587 -9.44 65.22 4.95
CA PRO A 587 -10.78 64.58 5.12
C PRO A 587 -11.95 64.98 4.16
N SER A 588 -13.05 64.23 4.30
CA SER A 588 -14.45 64.71 4.36
C SER A 588 -15.26 65.12 3.08
N ARG A 589 -16.43 64.45 2.94
CA ARG A 589 -17.70 64.88 2.25
C ARG A 589 -17.70 64.92 0.71
N ALA A 590 -18.83 64.79 0.01
CA ALA A 590 -20.14 64.14 0.30
C ALA A 590 -21.03 64.12 -0.99
N SER A 591 -22.17 63.42 -0.89
CA SER A 591 -23.44 63.68 -1.60
C SER A 591 -23.71 63.11 -3.02
N THR A 592 -24.78 62.30 -3.06
CA THR A 592 -25.92 62.27 -4.02
C THR A 592 -25.76 61.94 -5.50
N GLU A 593 -26.57 60.93 -5.89
CA GLU A 593 -27.39 60.83 -7.12
C GLU A 593 -26.68 60.73 -8.50
N GLY A 594 -27.25 60.06 -9.51
CA GLY A 594 -28.47 59.25 -9.54
C GLY A 594 -29.10 59.23 -10.95
N ALA A 595 -29.21 58.06 -11.58
CA ALA A 595 -29.81 57.94 -12.91
C ALA A 595 -30.53 56.59 -13.12
N HIS A 596 -31.76 56.64 -13.63
CA HIS A 596 -32.55 55.49 -14.07
C HIS A 596 -32.67 55.46 -15.60
N SER A 597 -32.57 54.27 -16.20
CA SER A 597 -33.32 53.84 -17.39
C SER A 597 -33.40 52.31 -17.31
N ARG A 598 -34.59 51.69 -17.20
CA ARG A 598 -35.51 51.32 -18.31
C ARG A 598 -34.76 50.61 -19.46
N ALA A 599 -34.92 49.30 -19.59
CA ALA A 599 -36.07 48.58 -20.23
C ALA A 599 -35.92 48.60 -21.77
N ASP A 600 -36.33 47.60 -22.56
CA ASP A 600 -37.40 46.59 -22.50
C ASP A 600 -36.87 45.21 -23.02
N ALA A 601 -37.58 44.06 -23.02
CA ALA A 601 -38.83 43.58 -22.38
C ALA A 601 -38.77 42.04 -22.26
#